data_AF-A0A931TNS5-F1
#
_entry.id   AF-A0A931TNS5-F1
#
_cell.length_a   1.000
_cell.length_b   1.000
_cell.length_c   1.000
_cell.angle_alpha   90.00
_cell.angle_beta   90.00
_cell.angle_gamma   90.00
#
_symmetry.space_group_name_H-M   'P 1'
#
loop_
_entity.id
_entity.type
_entity.pdbx_description
1 polymer ?
#
loop_
_entity_poly.entity_id
_entity_poly.type
_entity_poly.pdbx_seq_one_letter_code
_entity_poly.pdbx_strand_id
1 'polypeptide(L)'
;MSRKSVAQSRCALCGAKEVSEPRGEERYCRDCWDKKLAVEEIVAREFALKRYIRAHSAEKYLIYHSTLKRPCGQLIVVDDGYDLFLTLVLYPSFAWEEQAYHLDGDPEARTFGEILVDVVAAEVIEPWGGGKWHLEIFRASTPDPEEWNGEI
;
A
#
# COMPACT_ATOMS: atom_id res chain seq x y z
N MET A 1 14.61 4.48 -47.51
CA MET A 1 13.51 4.42 -46.53
C MET A 1 14.02 5.00 -45.23
N SER A 2 13.45 6.13 -44.80
CA SER A 2 13.86 6.86 -43.60
C SER A 2 13.61 6.00 -42.35
N ARG A 3 14.66 5.71 -41.57
CA ARG A 3 14.52 5.09 -40.25
C ARG A 3 13.75 6.09 -39.40
N LYS A 4 12.49 5.79 -39.10
CA LYS A 4 11.75 6.48 -38.03
C LYS A 4 12.61 6.32 -36.77
N SER A 5 13.28 7.39 -36.35
CA SER A 5 13.85 7.47 -35.01
C SER A 5 12.66 7.36 -34.07
N VAL A 6 12.46 6.19 -33.48
CA VAL A 6 11.60 6.08 -32.30
C VAL A 6 12.19 7.08 -31.32
N ALA A 7 11.46 8.15 -31.02
CA ALA A 7 11.91 9.11 -30.03
C ALA A 7 12.10 8.32 -28.74
N GLN A 8 13.35 8.14 -28.31
CA GLN A 8 13.64 7.46 -27.05
C GLN A 8 12.95 8.27 -25.95
N SER A 9 11.96 7.67 -25.32
CA SER A 9 11.28 8.24 -24.18
C SER A 9 12.32 8.48 -23.09
N ARG A 10 12.33 9.70 -22.55
CA ARG A 10 13.19 10.07 -21.43
C ARG A 10 12.46 9.81 -20.13
N CYS A 11 13.23 9.48 -19.09
CA CYS A 11 12.75 9.28 -17.72
C CYS A 11 11.87 10.45 -17.28
N ALA A 12 10.65 10.14 -16.84
CA ALA A 12 9.70 11.13 -16.37
C ALA A 12 10.20 11.91 -15.15
N LEU A 13 11.01 11.27 -14.31
CA LEU A 13 11.53 11.87 -13.08
C LEU A 13 12.73 12.81 -13.34
N CYS A 14 13.79 12.31 -13.99
CA CYS A 14 15.03 13.08 -14.15
C CYS A 14 15.16 13.77 -15.52
N GLY A 15 14.35 13.41 -16.52
CA GLY A 15 14.41 13.95 -17.88
C GLY A 15 15.72 13.68 -18.64
N ALA A 16 16.66 12.93 -18.06
CA ALA A 16 18.04 12.81 -18.55
C ALA A 16 18.36 11.45 -19.17
N LYS A 17 17.91 10.36 -18.54
CA LYS A 17 18.20 8.97 -18.96
C LYS A 17 17.02 8.37 -19.74
N GLU A 18 17.28 7.33 -20.53
CA GLU A 18 16.22 6.56 -21.20
C GLU A 18 15.36 5.79 -20.19
N VAL A 19 14.09 5.57 -20.54
CA VAL A 19 13.18 4.75 -19.72
C VAL A 19 13.54 3.27 -19.80
N SER A 20 13.36 2.56 -18.69
CA SER A 20 13.57 1.12 -18.60
C SER A 20 12.61 0.43 -17.63
N GLU A 21 11.94 1.19 -16.76
CA GLU A 21 11.11 0.67 -15.68
C GLU A 21 9.80 1.47 -15.56
N PRO A 22 8.73 0.87 -15.01
CA PRO A 22 8.56 -0.59 -14.84
C PRO A 22 8.40 -1.31 -16.18
N ARG A 23 8.76 -2.60 -16.25
CA ARG A 23 8.62 -3.40 -17.48
C ARG A 23 7.17 -3.44 -17.96
N GLY A 24 6.93 -3.16 -19.24
CA GLY A 24 5.60 -3.11 -19.85
C GLY A 24 4.93 -1.72 -19.78
N GLU A 25 5.39 -0.85 -18.88
CA GLU A 25 4.97 0.56 -18.79
C GLU A 25 6.19 1.46 -18.53
N GLU A 26 7.21 1.39 -19.39
CA GLU A 26 8.50 2.04 -19.12
C GLU A 26 8.36 3.57 -19.11
N ARG A 27 8.59 4.17 -17.93
CA ARG A 27 8.47 5.61 -17.66
C ARG A 27 9.65 6.21 -16.92
N TYR A 28 10.37 5.39 -16.16
CA TYR A 28 11.50 5.80 -15.33
C TYR A 28 12.77 5.12 -15.82
N CYS A 29 13.92 5.77 -15.64
CA CYS A 29 15.19 5.05 -15.70
C CYS A 29 15.37 4.23 -14.42
N ARG A 30 16.21 3.18 -14.49
CA ARG A 30 16.47 2.26 -13.37
C ARG A 30 16.75 2.96 -12.03
N ASP A 31 17.68 3.92 -12.01
CA ASP A 31 18.05 4.61 -10.77
C ASP A 31 16.91 5.42 -10.15
N CYS A 32 16.10 6.07 -10.99
CA CYS A 32 14.95 6.85 -10.52
C CYS A 32 13.83 5.95 -10.01
N TRP A 33 13.66 4.79 -10.64
CA TRP A 33 12.72 3.77 -10.20
C TRP A 33 13.13 3.16 -8.86
N ASP A 34 14.39 2.74 -8.72
CA ASP A 34 14.91 2.19 -7.46
C ASP A 34 14.83 3.24 -6.34
N LYS A 35 15.07 4.52 -6.63
CA LYS A 35 14.86 5.62 -5.68
C LYS A 35 13.40 5.75 -5.26
N LYS A 36 12.47 5.69 -6.20
CA LYS A 36 11.02 5.76 -5.92
C LYS A 36 10.58 4.60 -5.02
N LEU A 37 10.95 3.36 -5.36
CA LEU A 37 10.67 2.18 -4.54
C LEU A 37 11.24 2.30 -3.13
N ALA A 38 12.47 2.82 -2.98
CA ALA A 38 13.07 3.02 -1.67
C ALA A 38 12.31 4.05 -0.82
N VAL A 39 11.77 5.10 -1.43
CA VAL A 39 10.91 6.08 -0.74
C VAL A 39 9.59 5.43 -0.33
N GLU A 40 8.94 4.69 -1.24
CA GLU A 40 7.70 3.97 -0.94
C GLU A 40 7.88 2.95 0.20
N GLU A 41 9.01 2.23 0.22
CA GLU A 41 9.34 1.29 1.29
C GLU A 41 9.52 1.99 2.65
N ILE A 42 10.11 3.19 2.67
CA ILE A 42 10.21 3.98 3.92
C ILE A 42 8.82 4.33 4.44
N VAL A 43 7.92 4.80 3.58
CA VAL A 43 6.54 5.13 3.98
C VAL A 43 5.79 3.88 4.42
N ALA A 44 5.95 2.76 3.71
CA ALA A 44 5.31 1.49 4.07
C ALA A 44 5.67 1.06 5.51
N ARG A 45 6.92 1.26 5.92
CA ARG A 45 7.40 0.96 7.29
C ARG A 45 6.83 1.89 8.36
N GLU A 46 6.18 2.99 7.99
CA GLU A 46 5.46 3.83 8.94
C GLU A 46 4.12 3.21 9.36
N PHE A 47 3.61 2.23 8.61
CA PHE A 47 2.46 1.43 9.00
C PHE A 47 2.86 0.26 9.87
N ALA A 48 1.96 -0.13 10.77
CA ALA A 48 2.07 -1.36 11.54
C ALA A 48 0.72 -2.05 11.67
N LEU A 49 0.65 -3.31 11.24
CA LEU A 49 -0.56 -4.14 11.35
C LEU A 49 -0.45 -5.01 12.60
N LYS A 50 -1.22 -4.68 13.64
CA LYS A 50 -1.23 -5.43 14.90
C LYS A 50 -2.41 -6.40 14.92
N ARG A 51 -2.11 -7.70 14.94
CA ARG A 51 -3.13 -8.75 15.06
C ARG A 51 -3.83 -8.64 16.42
N TYR A 52 -5.15 -8.52 16.37
CA TYR A 52 -6.04 -8.37 17.53
C TYR A 52 -6.82 -9.67 17.83
N ILE A 53 -7.28 -10.38 16.79
CA ILE A 53 -7.95 -11.69 16.92
C ILE A 53 -7.25 -12.68 15.99
N ARG A 54 -7.11 -13.91 16.46
CA ARG A 54 -6.66 -15.06 15.67
C ARG A 54 -7.57 -16.26 15.91
N ALA A 55 -8.23 -16.70 14.85
CA ALA A 55 -8.92 -17.98 14.75
C ALA A 55 -8.23 -18.83 13.68
N HIS A 56 -8.67 -20.09 13.54
CA HIS A 56 -8.13 -20.99 12.52
C HIS A 56 -8.30 -20.44 11.09
N SER A 57 -9.46 -19.85 10.80
CA SER A 57 -9.85 -19.38 9.47
C SER A 57 -10.17 -17.88 9.42
N ALA A 58 -9.77 -17.12 10.45
CA ALA A 58 -10.02 -15.69 10.48
C ALA A 58 -9.01 -14.93 11.35
N GLU A 59 -8.65 -13.73 10.93
CA GLU A 59 -7.83 -12.81 11.70
C GLU A 59 -8.41 -11.40 11.66
N LYS A 60 -8.20 -10.65 12.73
CA LYS A 60 -8.50 -9.21 12.76
C LYS A 60 -7.22 -8.47 13.11
N TYR A 61 -6.92 -7.41 12.38
CA TYR A 61 -5.80 -6.51 12.63
C TYR A 61 -6.31 -5.10 12.89
N LEU A 62 -5.60 -4.38 13.76
CA LEU A 62 -5.68 -2.93 13.88
C LEU A 62 -4.48 -2.31 13.16
N ILE A 63 -4.74 -1.29 12.36
CA ILE A 63 -3.76 -0.62 11.52
C ILE A 63 -3.33 0.66 12.24
N TYR A 64 -2.04 0.82 12.42
CA TYR A 64 -1.43 2.01 13.01
C TYR A 64 -0.56 2.70 11.98
N HIS A 65 -0.46 4.01 12.10
CA HIS A 65 0.53 4.82 11.40
C HIS A 65 1.39 5.54 12.42
N SER A 66 2.68 5.71 12.14
CA SER A 66 3.69 6.30 13.04
C SER A 66 3.28 7.68 13.62
N THR A 67 2.48 8.44 12.87
CA THR A 67 2.02 9.78 13.23
C THR A 67 0.81 9.81 14.16
N LEU A 68 0.15 8.66 14.41
CA LEU A 68 -1.06 8.56 15.22
C LEU A 68 -0.89 7.59 16.39
N LYS A 69 -1.42 7.97 17.56
CA LYS A 69 -1.40 7.09 18.76
C LYS A 69 -2.51 6.02 18.74
N ARG A 70 -3.61 6.30 18.05
CA ARG A 70 -4.77 5.41 17.93
C ARG A 70 -4.74 4.71 16.56
N PRO A 71 -5.38 3.54 16.41
CA PRO A 71 -5.53 2.90 15.10
C PRO A 71 -6.17 3.87 14.09
N CYS A 72 -5.67 3.84 12.86
CA CYS A 72 -6.25 4.57 11.73
C CYS A 72 -7.12 3.68 10.84
N GLY A 73 -7.14 2.36 11.06
CA GLY A 73 -8.02 1.45 10.36
C GLY A 73 -8.01 0.06 10.97
N GLN A 74 -8.71 -0.86 10.33
CA GLN A 74 -8.71 -2.27 10.67
C GLN A 74 -8.78 -3.14 9.42
N LEU A 75 -8.27 -4.35 9.53
CA LEU A 75 -8.35 -5.37 8.49
C LEU A 75 -8.97 -6.63 9.08
N ILE A 76 -10.00 -7.15 8.44
CA ILE A 76 -10.56 -8.46 8.75
C ILE A 76 -10.16 -9.40 7.62
N VAL A 77 -9.66 -10.57 7.99
CA VAL A 77 -9.23 -11.63 7.07
C VAL A 77 -10.09 -12.84 7.37
N VAL A 78 -10.65 -13.45 6.33
CA VAL A 78 -11.43 -14.69 6.40
C VAL A 78 -10.93 -15.63 5.32
N ASP A 79 -10.55 -16.84 5.73
CA ASP A 79 -10.22 -17.94 4.84
C ASP A 79 -11.42 -18.88 4.73
N ASP A 80 -11.95 -19.07 3.53
CA ASP A 80 -13.07 -19.98 3.28
C ASP A 80 -12.62 -21.42 2.94
N GLY A 81 -11.31 -21.67 2.94
CA GLY A 81 -10.67 -22.93 2.55
C GLY A 81 -10.21 -22.97 1.09
N TYR A 82 -10.51 -21.94 0.30
CA TYR A 82 -10.10 -21.79 -1.10
C TYR A 82 -9.49 -20.43 -1.40
N ASP A 83 -10.19 -19.35 -1.03
CA ASP A 83 -9.82 -17.96 -1.27
C ASP A 83 -9.69 -17.20 0.05
N LEU A 84 -8.81 -16.18 0.06
CA LEU A 84 -8.68 -15.25 1.18
C LEU A 84 -9.55 -14.01 0.95
N PHE A 85 -10.49 -13.74 1.85
CA PHE A 85 -11.33 -12.54 1.82
C PHE A 85 -10.82 -11.53 2.84
N LEU A 86 -10.55 -10.32 2.38
CA LEU A 86 -10.03 -9.23 3.18
C LEU A 86 -11.00 -8.05 3.13
N THR A 87 -11.36 -7.54 4.29
CA THR A 87 -12.13 -6.31 4.45
C THR A 87 -11.26 -5.28 5.17
N LEU A 88 -10.80 -4.29 4.42
CA LEU A 88 -10.02 -3.16 4.92
C LEU A 88 -10.94 -1.98 5.21
N VAL A 89 -11.01 -1.54 6.46
CA VAL A 89 -11.81 -0.38 6.88
C VAL A 89 -10.86 0.76 7.26
N LEU A 90 -10.95 1.85 6.52
CA LEU A 90 -10.13 3.05 6.68
C LEU A 90 -10.90 4.08 7.52
N TYR A 91 -10.32 4.52 8.64
CA TYR A 91 -10.96 5.49 9.53
C TYR A 91 -10.68 6.92 9.06
N PRO A 92 -11.63 7.85 9.26
CA PRO A 92 -11.50 9.23 8.81
C PRO A 92 -10.45 10.03 9.59
N SER A 93 -9.86 9.45 10.65
CA SER A 93 -8.82 10.08 11.47
C SER A 93 -7.45 10.14 10.79
N PHE A 94 -7.30 9.57 9.60
CA PHE A 94 -6.04 9.56 8.85
C PHE A 94 -6.28 9.98 7.39
N ALA A 95 -5.29 10.66 6.81
CA ALA A 95 -5.40 11.29 5.51
C ALA A 95 -5.09 10.31 4.37
N TRP A 96 -5.94 9.30 4.19
CA TRP A 96 -5.73 8.20 3.24
C TRP A 96 -5.51 8.63 1.79
N GLU A 97 -6.07 9.78 1.41
CA GLU A 97 -6.02 10.33 0.04
C GLU A 97 -4.86 11.28 -0.19
N GLU A 98 -4.13 11.65 0.86
CA GLU A 98 -2.95 12.49 0.71
C GLU A 98 -1.79 11.68 0.13
N GLN A 99 -0.91 12.37 -0.59
CA GLN A 99 0.31 11.78 -1.13
C GLN A 99 1.15 11.26 0.03
N ALA A 100 1.54 9.99 -0.08
CA ALA A 100 2.35 9.30 0.92
C ALA A 100 3.77 9.88 1.02
N TYR A 101 4.27 10.43 -0.08
CA TYR A 101 5.60 11.02 -0.16
C TYR A 101 5.64 12.12 -1.21
N HIS A 102 6.68 12.94 -1.14
CA HIS A 102 6.98 13.94 -2.15
C HIS A 102 8.30 13.59 -2.84
N LEU A 103 8.24 13.37 -4.16
CA LEU A 103 9.39 13.15 -5.00
C LEU A 103 9.31 14.12 -6.17
N ASP A 104 10.17 15.15 -6.17
CA ASP A 104 10.14 16.22 -7.17
C ASP A 104 10.14 15.67 -8.60
N GLY A 105 9.12 16.05 -9.37
CA GLY A 105 8.95 15.63 -10.76
C GLY A 105 8.33 14.24 -10.96
N ASP A 106 7.93 13.53 -9.88
CA ASP A 106 7.23 12.24 -10.00
C ASP A 106 5.79 12.47 -10.48
N PRO A 107 5.42 11.97 -11.67
CA PRO A 107 4.06 12.12 -12.19
C PRO A 107 3.03 11.21 -11.50
N GLU A 108 3.48 10.21 -10.73
CA GLU A 108 2.63 9.17 -10.14
C GLU A 108 2.92 9.00 -8.65
N ALA A 109 2.87 10.09 -7.89
CA ALA A 109 2.91 10.00 -6.45
C ALA A 109 1.69 9.20 -5.95
N ARG A 110 1.95 8.16 -5.16
CA ARG A 110 0.90 7.31 -4.58
C ARG A 110 0.37 7.91 -3.28
N THR A 111 -0.88 7.58 -2.97
CA THR A 111 -1.54 7.93 -1.71
C THR A 111 -1.18 6.96 -0.59
N PHE A 112 -1.41 7.37 0.67
CA PHE A 112 -1.26 6.47 1.81
C PHE A 112 -2.13 5.21 1.71
N GLY A 113 -3.35 5.33 1.17
CA GLY A 113 -4.23 4.19 0.96
C GLY A 113 -3.66 3.16 -0.01
N GLU A 114 -3.01 3.61 -1.09
CA GLU A 114 -2.37 2.72 -2.06
C GLU A 114 -1.14 2.03 -1.47
N ILE A 115 -0.32 2.74 -0.68
CA ILE A 115 0.84 2.12 -0.01
C ILE A 115 0.37 1.06 1.01
N LEU A 116 -0.71 1.32 1.74
CA LEU A 116 -1.26 0.37 2.69
C LEU A 116 -1.70 -0.95 2.04
N VAL A 117 -2.19 -0.92 0.79
CA VAL A 117 -2.54 -2.17 0.06
C VAL A 117 -1.31 -3.06 -0.10
N ASP A 118 -0.14 -2.49 -0.40
CA ASP A 118 1.10 -3.25 -0.53
C ASP A 118 1.55 -3.81 0.83
N VAL A 119 1.39 -3.02 1.90
CA VAL A 119 1.65 -3.50 3.28
C VAL A 119 0.74 -4.67 3.63
N VAL A 120 -0.55 -4.61 3.29
CA VAL A 120 -1.50 -5.73 3.50
C VAL A 120 -1.08 -6.95 2.67
N ALA A 121 -0.65 -6.76 1.43
CA ALA A 121 -0.18 -7.84 0.59
C ALA A 121 1.04 -8.55 1.21
N ALA A 122 2.06 -7.79 1.60
CA ALA A 122 3.31 -8.32 2.15
C ALA A 122 3.15 -8.89 3.56
N GLU A 123 2.44 -8.21 4.46
CA GLU A 123 2.39 -8.59 5.88
C GLU A 123 1.25 -9.55 6.23
N VAL A 124 0.25 -9.70 5.36
CA VAL A 124 -0.93 -10.52 5.62
C VAL A 124 -1.14 -11.56 4.52
N ILE A 125 -1.31 -11.14 3.27
CA ILE A 125 -1.69 -12.06 2.18
C ILE A 125 -0.57 -13.09 1.92
N GLU A 126 0.68 -12.65 1.84
CA GLU A 126 1.83 -13.54 1.62
C GLU A 126 2.01 -14.58 2.76
N PRO A 127 1.97 -14.20 4.06
CA PRO A 127 1.98 -15.17 5.16
C PRO A 127 0.82 -16.17 5.18
N TRP A 128 -0.34 -15.80 4.62
CA TRP A 128 -1.47 -16.71 4.41
C TRP A 128 -1.29 -17.65 3.20
N GLY A 129 -0.16 -17.55 2.49
CA GLY A 129 0.22 -18.42 1.38
C GLY A 129 0.15 -17.77 0.00
N GLY A 130 -0.30 -16.51 -0.10
CA GLY A 130 -0.30 -15.76 -1.36
C GLY A 130 -1.21 -16.34 -2.45
N GLY A 131 -2.20 -17.14 -2.06
CA GLY A 131 -3.19 -17.74 -2.96
C GLY A 131 -4.15 -16.71 -3.57
N LYS A 132 -5.28 -17.15 -4.11
CA LYS A 132 -6.28 -16.23 -4.63
C LYS A 132 -6.93 -15.45 -3.48
N TRP A 133 -7.07 -14.14 -3.65
CA TRP A 133 -7.57 -13.25 -2.62
C TRP A 133 -8.48 -12.17 -3.19
N HIS A 134 -9.32 -11.62 -2.32
CA HIS A 134 -10.28 -10.57 -2.60
C HIS A 134 -10.17 -9.49 -1.52
N LEU A 135 -9.86 -8.25 -1.90
CA LEU A 135 -9.77 -7.12 -0.98
C LEU A 135 -10.89 -6.13 -1.25
N GLU A 136 -11.72 -5.89 -0.24
CA GLU A 136 -12.70 -4.82 -0.23
C GLU A 136 -12.24 -3.69 0.70
N ILE A 137 -12.31 -2.44 0.22
CA ILE A 137 -11.87 -1.26 0.97
C ILE A 137 -13.09 -0.38 1.27
N PHE A 138 -13.34 -0.13 2.55
CA PHE A 138 -14.43 0.70 3.04
C PHE A 138 -13.88 1.94 3.75
N ARG A 139 -14.51 3.10 3.53
CA ARG A 139 -14.27 4.28 4.35
C ARG A 139 -15.34 4.37 5.43
N ALA A 140 -14.91 4.39 6.68
CA ALA A 140 -15.83 4.60 7.79
C ALA A 140 -16.27 6.07 7.82
N SER A 141 -17.57 6.31 8.03
CA SER A 141 -18.12 7.65 8.28
C SER A 141 -17.98 8.08 9.73
N THR A 142 -17.64 7.14 10.63
CA THR A 142 -17.42 7.37 12.04
C THR A 142 -16.02 6.88 12.42
N PRO A 143 -15.26 7.62 13.24
CA PRO A 143 -14.11 7.04 13.92
C PRO A 143 -14.60 5.88 14.82
N ASP A 144 -13.81 4.81 14.92
CA ASP A 144 -14.18 3.54 15.59
C ASP A 144 -14.76 3.73 17.02
N PRO A 145 -15.55 2.76 17.54
CA PRO A 145 -16.13 2.78 18.88
C PRO A 145 -15.08 2.95 19.97
N GLU A 146 -15.50 3.59 21.06
CA GLU A 146 -14.71 3.93 22.25
C GLU A 146 -13.74 2.81 22.71
N GLU A 147 -12.59 3.28 23.21
CA GLU A 147 -11.51 2.56 23.90
C GLU A 147 -11.89 1.16 24.40
N TRP A 148 -11.34 0.13 23.77
CA TRP A 148 -11.21 -1.16 24.46
C TRP A 148 -10.06 -1.05 25.46
N ASN A 149 -10.39 -1.12 26.74
CA ASN A 149 -9.48 -0.85 27.87
C ASN A 149 -8.41 -1.94 28.13
N GLY A 150 -8.19 -2.88 27.20
CA GLY A 150 -7.00 -3.73 27.23
C GLY A 150 -6.82 -4.65 28.44
N GLU A 151 -7.87 -4.99 29.20
CA GLU A 151 -7.72 -6.02 30.24
C GLU A 151 -7.65 -7.41 29.58
N ILE A 152 -6.47 -8.02 29.67
CA ILE A 152 -6.17 -9.45 29.46
C ILE A 152 -6.37 -10.18 30.79
#